data_AF-A0A068TW73-F1
#
_entry.id   AF-A0A068TW73-F1
#
_cell.length_a   1.000
_cell.length_b   1.000
_cell.length_c   1.000
_cell.angle_alpha   90.00
_cell.angle_beta   90.00
_cell.angle_gamma   90.00
#
_symmetry.space_group_name_H-M   'P 1'
#
loop_
_entity.id
_entity.type
_entity.pdbx_description
1 polymer ?
#
loop_
_entity_poly.entity_id
_entity_poly.type
_entity_poly.pdbx_seq_one_letter_code
_entity_poly.pdbx_strand_id
1 'polypeptide(L)'
;MAAATVASSSSDATDGPVLSLINKRLRALRKKHNRILQMEESLSLGKALNKEQEETLRSKPYVIAAIDELEKLKQPLAVAVSEEINAAIQSHSENSPTTTDSTTDKAESGEHGVAEDLLNLLYFGSMFDVKNQNDFTATMLTRTHERGCCLTYDYVTDDDAADLLLGERDLDLISMLGGLLISRPVNSSLSHKNALQKCIEHAKLWLAKSDQLVEPASNVTYSGLREKLNKIMASDYFTTTPEMKAPVEVAAAAGSYGSFQVPAHGSVMPVQVEGSVVQYQQKVRDVVMLDWVDTLKFVVFSFLACMDCVIECCEL
;
A
#
# COMPACT_ATOMS: atom_id res chain seq x y z
N MET A 1 -3.21 -61.74 -19.91
CA MET A 1 -2.44 -61.32 -18.71
C MET A 1 -2.59 -59.82 -18.55
N ALA A 2 -2.82 -59.39 -17.32
CA ALA A 2 -3.42 -58.11 -16.95
C ALA A 2 -2.59 -56.87 -17.34
N ALA A 3 -3.29 -55.88 -17.89
CA ALA A 3 -2.85 -54.50 -17.95
C ALA A 3 -3.10 -53.85 -16.58
N ALA A 4 -2.05 -53.44 -15.89
CA ALA A 4 -2.15 -52.60 -14.70
C ALA A 4 -2.34 -51.15 -15.14
N THR A 5 -3.59 -50.70 -15.16
CA THR A 5 -3.95 -49.28 -15.28
C THR A 5 -3.59 -48.57 -13.98
N VAL A 6 -2.53 -47.77 -14.01
CA VAL A 6 -2.25 -46.78 -12.97
C VAL A 6 -3.25 -45.64 -13.19
N ALA A 7 -4.28 -45.61 -12.34
CA ALA A 7 -5.23 -44.51 -12.26
C ALA A 7 -4.51 -43.29 -11.65
N SER A 8 -4.14 -42.34 -12.49
CA SER A 8 -3.77 -40.98 -12.11
C SER A 8 -5.02 -40.25 -11.64
N SER A 9 -5.38 -40.41 -10.37
CA SER A 9 -6.22 -39.46 -9.66
C SER A 9 -5.39 -38.21 -9.39
N SER A 10 -5.62 -37.12 -10.13
CA SER A 10 -5.05 -35.82 -9.77
C SER A 10 -6.19 -34.84 -9.54
N SER A 11 -6.48 -34.67 -8.25
CA SER A 11 -7.32 -33.64 -7.65
C SER A 11 -6.96 -32.25 -8.15
N ASP A 12 -7.66 -31.78 -9.19
CA ASP A 12 -7.42 -30.49 -9.84
C ASP A 12 -8.08 -29.30 -9.10
N ALA A 13 -8.40 -29.43 -7.81
CA ALA A 13 -9.22 -28.45 -7.08
C ALA A 13 -8.63 -27.94 -5.74
N THR A 14 -7.43 -28.34 -5.34
CA THR A 14 -6.81 -27.89 -4.07
C THR A 14 -5.44 -27.23 -4.23
N ASP A 15 -4.92 -27.11 -5.45
CA ASP A 15 -3.61 -26.47 -5.68
C ASP A 15 -3.75 -24.95 -5.60
N GLY A 16 -3.08 -24.34 -4.61
CA GLY A 16 -3.04 -22.89 -4.43
C GLY A 16 -2.52 -22.13 -5.67
N PRO A 17 -2.69 -20.79 -5.73
CA PRO A 17 -2.43 -19.98 -6.93
C PRO A 17 -1.04 -20.22 -7.56
N VAL A 18 -0.02 -20.43 -6.72
CA VAL A 18 1.37 -20.65 -7.17
C VAL A 18 1.54 -22.03 -7.81
N LEU A 19 1.02 -23.10 -7.20
CA LEU A 19 1.07 -24.45 -7.77
C LEU A 19 0.28 -24.54 -9.08
N SER A 20 -0.84 -23.84 -9.18
CA SER A 20 -1.61 -23.72 -10.43
C SER A 20 -0.80 -23.09 -11.57
N LEU A 21 -0.05 -22.02 -11.28
CA LEU A 21 0.84 -21.39 -12.26
C LEU A 21 1.97 -22.33 -12.70
N ILE A 22 2.60 -23.05 -11.76
CA ILE A 22 3.65 -24.03 -12.04
C ILE A 22 3.11 -25.16 -12.92
N ASN A 23 1.96 -25.74 -12.57
CA ASN A 23 1.30 -26.77 -13.36
C ASN A 23 0.96 -26.27 -14.78
N LYS A 24 0.51 -25.02 -14.92
CA LYS A 24 0.24 -24.40 -16.23
C LYS A 24 1.51 -24.26 -17.06
N ARG A 25 2.61 -23.80 -16.46
CA ARG A 25 3.92 -23.71 -17.13
C ARG A 25 4.45 -25.09 -17.54
N LEU A 26 4.37 -26.09 -16.66
CA LEU A 26 4.74 -27.48 -16.96
C LEU A 26 3.95 -28.05 -18.14
N ARG A 27 2.63 -27.83 -18.19
CA ARG A 27 1.79 -28.25 -19.32
C ARG A 27 2.26 -27.61 -20.63
N ALA A 28 2.53 -26.31 -20.62
CA ALA A 28 3.00 -25.59 -21.80
C ALA A 28 4.39 -26.08 -22.29
N LEU A 29 5.33 -26.29 -21.36
CA LEU A 29 6.67 -26.79 -21.67
C LEU A 29 6.63 -28.23 -22.17
N ARG A 30 5.86 -29.13 -21.54
CA ARG A 30 5.65 -30.50 -22.03
C ARG A 30 5.04 -30.53 -23.43
N LYS A 31 4.09 -29.62 -23.72
CA LYS A 31 3.55 -29.46 -25.08
C LYS A 31 4.61 -29.01 -26.08
N LYS A 32 5.48 -28.07 -25.68
CA LYS A 32 6.62 -27.62 -26.52
C LYS A 32 7.64 -28.75 -26.74
N HIS A 33 7.95 -29.52 -25.70
CA HIS A 33 8.83 -30.68 -25.77
C HIS A 33 8.28 -31.76 -26.72
N ASN A 34 6.99 -32.08 -26.62
CA ASN A 34 6.34 -33.01 -27.55
C ASN A 34 6.37 -32.51 -29.01
N ARG A 35 6.20 -31.20 -29.22
CA ARG A 35 6.33 -30.60 -30.56
C ARG A 35 7.77 -30.71 -31.09
N ILE A 36 8.77 -30.54 -30.23
CA ILE A 36 10.19 -30.74 -30.57
C ILE A 36 10.44 -32.19 -30.99
N LEU A 37 9.95 -33.18 -30.22
CA LEU A 37 10.09 -34.59 -30.57
C LEU A 37 9.48 -34.93 -31.95
N GLN A 38 8.29 -34.41 -32.25
CA GLN A 38 7.65 -34.59 -33.57
C GLN A 38 8.46 -33.95 -34.71
N MET A 39 9.13 -32.82 -34.46
CA MET A 39 10.01 -32.18 -35.44
C MET A 39 11.32 -32.95 -35.65
N GLU A 40 11.88 -33.55 -34.59
CA GLU A 40 13.05 -34.44 -34.70
C GLU A 40 12.73 -35.71 -35.51
N GLU A 41 11.55 -36.29 -35.30
CA GLU A 41 11.07 -37.42 -36.10
C GLU A 41 10.90 -37.02 -37.58
N SER A 42 10.28 -35.87 -37.85
CA SER A 42 10.13 -35.34 -39.22
C SER A 42 11.48 -35.06 -39.90
N LEU A 43 12.47 -34.58 -39.14
CA LEU A 43 13.85 -34.41 -39.62
C LEU A 43 14.51 -35.74 -39.97
N SER A 44 14.33 -36.77 -39.14
CA SER A 44 14.87 -38.10 -39.40
C SER A 44 14.31 -38.73 -40.69
N LEU A 45 13.10 -38.32 -41.08
CA LEU A 45 12.44 -38.68 -42.34
C LEU A 45 12.89 -37.82 -43.54
N GLY A 46 13.86 -36.91 -43.35
CA GLY A 46 14.45 -36.10 -44.43
C GLY A 46 13.67 -34.84 -44.78
N LYS A 47 12.72 -34.39 -43.95
CA LYS A 47 11.94 -33.17 -44.21
C LYS A 47 12.77 -31.91 -43.92
N ALA A 48 12.85 -30.99 -44.89
CA ALA A 48 13.48 -29.69 -44.69
C ALA A 48 12.69 -28.82 -43.70
N LEU A 49 13.40 -28.17 -42.79
CA LEU A 49 12.82 -27.28 -41.78
C LEU A 49 12.99 -25.80 -42.14
N ASN A 50 12.03 -24.98 -41.70
CA ASN A 50 12.16 -23.52 -41.72
C ASN A 50 13.03 -23.05 -40.53
N LYS A 51 13.57 -21.83 -40.63
CA LYS A 51 14.41 -21.16 -39.62
C LYS A 51 13.78 -21.13 -38.22
N GLU A 52 12.47 -20.87 -38.13
CA GLU A 52 11.73 -20.88 -36.84
C GLU A 52 11.66 -22.29 -36.22
N GLN A 53 11.59 -23.33 -37.04
CA GLN A 53 11.56 -24.72 -36.56
C GLN A 53 12.93 -25.15 -36.05
N GLU A 54 14.00 -24.73 -36.72
CA GLU A 54 15.39 -24.93 -36.25
C GLU A 54 15.63 -24.24 -34.90
N GLU A 55 15.19 -22.99 -34.75
CA GLU A 55 15.29 -22.27 -33.47
C GLU A 55 14.50 -22.97 -32.36
N THR A 56 13.33 -23.51 -32.69
CA THR A 56 12.53 -24.29 -31.74
C THR A 56 13.26 -25.57 -31.31
N LEU A 57 13.93 -26.27 -32.23
CA LEU A 57 14.76 -27.43 -31.91
C LEU A 57 15.99 -27.08 -31.08
N ARG A 58 16.67 -25.96 -31.39
CA ARG A 58 17.79 -25.45 -30.58
C ARG A 58 17.38 -25.16 -29.13
N SER A 59 16.11 -24.84 -28.89
CA SER A 59 15.59 -24.62 -27.53
C SER A 59 15.34 -25.90 -26.72
N LYS A 60 15.54 -27.10 -27.30
CA LYS A 60 15.29 -28.40 -26.62
C LYS A 60 16.02 -28.56 -25.28
N PRO A 61 17.34 -28.30 -25.17
CA PRO A 61 18.05 -28.49 -23.89
C PRO A 61 17.46 -27.59 -22.79
N TYR A 62 17.12 -26.36 -23.14
CA TYR A 62 16.49 -25.40 -22.22
C TYR A 62 15.09 -25.85 -21.79
N VAL A 63 14.28 -26.36 -22.72
CA VAL A 63 12.92 -26.84 -22.41
C VAL A 63 12.96 -28.05 -21.48
N ILE A 64 13.90 -28.98 -21.68
CA ILE A 64 14.08 -30.14 -20.79
C ILE A 64 14.54 -29.69 -19.41
N ALA A 65 15.58 -28.85 -19.33
CA ALA A 65 16.06 -28.31 -18.05
C ALA A 65 14.97 -27.59 -17.27
N ALA A 66 14.17 -26.75 -17.94
CA ALA A 66 13.06 -26.03 -17.33
C ALA A 66 11.92 -26.96 -16.84
N ILE A 67 11.69 -28.10 -17.50
CA ILE A 67 10.74 -29.11 -17.02
C ILE A 67 11.28 -29.75 -15.74
N ASP A 68 12.54 -30.21 -15.75
CA ASP A 68 13.17 -30.87 -14.61
C ASP A 68 13.23 -29.96 -13.37
N GLU A 69 13.58 -28.68 -13.55
CA GLU A 69 13.60 -27.68 -12.47
C GLU A 69 12.20 -27.47 -11.87
N LEU A 70 11.19 -27.26 -12.71
CA LEU A 70 9.82 -27.05 -12.23
C LEU A 70 9.21 -28.30 -11.58
N GLU A 71 9.59 -29.50 -12.03
CA GLU A 71 9.19 -30.75 -11.37
C GLU A 71 9.85 -30.92 -10.01
N LYS A 72 11.13 -30.54 -9.87
CA LYS A 72 11.84 -30.54 -8.58
C LYS A 72 11.28 -29.52 -7.59
N LEU A 73 10.83 -28.35 -8.06
CA LEU A 73 10.28 -27.30 -7.20
C LEU A 73 8.84 -27.57 -6.75
N LYS A 74 8.09 -28.41 -7.47
CA LYS A 74 6.68 -28.67 -7.18
C LYS A 74 6.45 -29.25 -5.77
N GLN A 75 7.22 -30.28 -5.41
CA GLN A 75 7.04 -30.97 -4.13
C GLN A 75 7.46 -30.11 -2.92
N PRO A 76 8.65 -29.46 -2.90
CA PRO A 76 9.03 -28.57 -1.81
C PRO A 76 8.02 -27.45 -1.56
N LEU A 77 7.48 -26.85 -2.62
CA LEU A 77 6.49 -25.78 -2.47
C LEU A 77 5.16 -26.30 -1.91
N ALA A 78 4.70 -27.47 -2.35
CA ALA A 78 3.48 -28.07 -1.82
C ALA A 78 3.61 -28.41 -0.32
N VAL A 79 4.78 -28.91 0.09
CA VAL A 79 5.08 -29.19 1.51
C VAL A 79 5.09 -27.89 2.32
N ALA A 80 5.83 -26.87 1.91
CA ALA A 80 5.91 -25.60 2.63
C ALA A 80 4.53 -24.94 2.81
N VAL A 81 3.70 -24.90 1.76
CA VAL A 81 2.32 -24.37 1.84
C VAL A 81 1.46 -25.20 2.81
N SER A 82 1.62 -26.52 2.81
CA SER A 82 0.87 -27.38 3.74
C SER A 82 1.31 -27.17 5.20
N GLU A 83 2.60 -26.95 5.45
CA GLU A 83 3.15 -26.66 6.76
C GLU A 83 2.66 -25.31 7.29
N GLU A 84 2.66 -24.28 6.45
CA GLU A 84 2.13 -22.94 6.79
C GLU A 84 0.63 -23.01 7.14
N ILE A 85 -0.18 -23.71 6.34
CA ILE A 85 -1.61 -23.90 6.62
C ILE A 85 -1.82 -24.66 7.94
N ASN A 86 -1.04 -25.72 8.19
CA ASN A 86 -1.14 -26.49 9.43
C ASN A 86 -0.72 -25.67 10.66
N ALA A 87 0.33 -24.85 10.54
CA ALA A 87 0.77 -23.94 11.60
C ALA A 87 -0.30 -22.89 11.92
N ALA A 88 -0.93 -22.31 10.89
CA ALA A 88 -2.04 -21.37 11.06
C ALA A 88 -3.25 -22.03 11.77
N ILE A 89 -3.60 -23.27 11.40
CA ILE A 89 -4.69 -24.02 12.05
C ILE A 89 -4.35 -24.34 13.52
N GLN A 90 -3.12 -24.73 13.83
CA GLN A 90 -2.68 -25.00 15.20
C GLN A 90 -2.73 -23.74 16.07
N SER A 91 -2.24 -22.60 15.55
CA SER A 91 -2.30 -21.32 16.27
C SER A 91 -3.74 -20.88 16.57
N HIS A 92 -4.70 -21.21 15.69
CA HIS A 92 -6.11 -20.94 15.95
C HIS A 92 -6.77 -21.93 16.92
N SER A 93 -6.26 -23.17 17.03
CA SER A 93 -6.80 -24.17 17.95
C SER A 93 -6.32 -24.00 19.39
N GLU A 94 -5.16 -23.38 19.61
CA GLU A 94 -4.61 -23.12 20.96
C GLU A 94 -5.23 -21.88 21.65
N ASN A 95 -6.02 -21.09 20.92
CA ASN A 95 -6.70 -19.89 21.43
C ASN A 95 -8.20 -20.11 21.77
N SER A 96 -8.64 -21.34 22.05
CA SER A 96 -10.02 -21.61 22.49
C SER A 96 -10.13 -21.66 24.03
N PRO A 97 -10.70 -20.62 24.70
CA PRO A 97 -10.92 -20.65 26.14
C PRO A 97 -12.04 -21.63 26.49
N THR A 98 -11.69 -22.63 27.31
CA THR A 98 -12.68 -23.50 27.94
C THR A 98 -13.47 -22.71 28.98
N THR A 99 -14.78 -22.66 28.77
CA THR A 99 -15.80 -22.03 29.60
C THR A 99 -15.71 -22.51 31.05
N THR A 100 -15.54 -21.58 31.99
CA THR A 100 -16.16 -21.69 33.33
C THR A 100 -16.81 -20.37 33.69
N ASP A 101 -18.10 -20.50 33.93
CA ASP A 101 -19.13 -19.50 34.22
C ASP A 101 -18.88 -18.78 35.56
N SER A 102 -18.85 -17.44 35.55
CA SER A 102 -19.69 -16.58 36.41
C SER A 102 -19.35 -15.08 36.28
N THR A 103 -20.28 -14.36 35.65
CA THR A 103 -20.66 -12.95 35.92
C THR A 103 -19.56 -11.88 35.98
N THR A 104 -19.31 -11.18 34.86
CA THR A 104 -19.52 -9.71 34.74
C THR A 104 -19.27 -9.26 33.30
N ASP A 105 -20.27 -8.62 32.70
CA ASP A 105 -20.19 -8.01 31.37
C ASP A 105 -19.15 -6.87 31.33
N LYS A 106 -18.50 -6.74 30.16
CA LYS A 106 -17.52 -5.72 29.70
C LYS A 106 -16.03 -5.94 30.07
N ALA A 107 -15.33 -6.79 29.31
CA ALA A 107 -13.87 -6.69 29.21
C ALA A 107 -13.23 -7.24 27.92
N GLU A 108 -13.98 -7.55 26.84
CA GLU A 108 -13.38 -8.13 25.62
C GLU A 108 -13.18 -7.13 24.44
N SER A 109 -13.53 -5.85 24.61
CA SER A 109 -13.22 -4.81 23.59
C SER A 109 -11.92 -4.03 23.86
N GLY A 110 -11.14 -4.43 24.87
CA GLY A 110 -10.05 -3.61 25.41
C GLY A 110 -8.77 -3.64 24.58
N GLU A 111 -8.38 -4.78 24.02
CA GLU A 111 -7.11 -4.92 23.29
C GLU A 111 -7.21 -4.50 21.82
N HIS A 112 -8.26 -4.92 21.13
CA HIS A 112 -8.47 -4.58 19.71
C HIS A 112 -8.64 -3.07 19.51
N GLY A 113 -9.36 -2.40 20.42
CA GLY A 113 -9.58 -0.95 20.35
C GLY A 113 -8.32 -0.11 20.60
N VAL A 114 -7.32 -0.62 21.32
CA VAL A 114 -6.07 0.12 21.58
C VAL A 114 -5.18 0.16 20.34
N ALA A 115 -5.04 -0.98 19.65
CA ALA A 115 -4.28 -1.05 18.41
C ALA A 115 -4.91 -0.18 17.32
N GLU A 116 -6.24 -0.24 17.18
CA GLU A 116 -7.00 0.60 16.25
C GLU A 116 -6.83 2.11 16.54
N ASP A 117 -6.97 2.54 17.80
CA ASP A 117 -6.86 3.96 18.18
C ASP A 117 -5.45 4.52 17.87
N LEU A 118 -4.39 3.76 18.19
CA LEU A 118 -3.02 4.15 17.84
C LEU A 118 -2.78 4.14 16.33
N LEU A 119 -3.31 3.15 15.61
CA LEU A 119 -3.13 3.05 14.17
C LEU A 119 -3.85 4.17 13.43
N ASN A 120 -5.03 4.58 13.88
CA ASN A 120 -5.76 5.72 13.34
C ASN A 120 -4.93 7.01 13.45
N LEU A 121 -4.37 7.27 14.64
CA LEU A 121 -3.48 8.41 14.84
C LEU A 121 -2.25 8.37 13.93
N LEU A 122 -1.61 7.20 13.78
CA LEU A 122 -0.43 7.05 12.92
C LEU A 122 -0.78 7.20 11.43
N TYR A 123 -1.91 6.65 11.00
CA TYR A 123 -2.39 6.74 9.63
C TYR A 123 -2.61 8.19 9.23
N PHE A 124 -3.45 8.93 9.97
CA PHE A 124 -3.70 10.34 9.68
C PHE A 124 -2.48 11.22 9.95
N GLY A 125 -1.69 10.93 10.98
CA GLY A 125 -0.47 11.67 11.29
C GLY A 125 0.57 11.61 10.16
N SER A 126 0.76 10.43 9.56
CA SER A 126 1.65 10.25 8.40
C SER A 126 1.08 10.83 7.11
N MET A 127 -0.24 10.75 6.91
CA MET A 127 -0.93 11.34 5.76
C MET A 127 -0.82 12.86 5.75
N PHE A 128 -0.92 13.52 6.92
CA PHE A 128 -0.86 14.97 7.04
C PHE A 128 0.56 15.54 7.17
N ASP A 129 1.60 14.70 7.21
CA ASP A 129 3.00 15.12 7.35
C ASP A 129 3.58 15.68 6.05
N VAL A 130 3.55 17.01 5.92
CA VAL A 130 4.16 17.75 4.80
C VAL A 130 5.61 18.16 5.11
N LYS A 131 6.05 18.05 6.38
CA LYS A 131 7.32 18.63 6.86
C LYS A 131 8.48 17.63 6.81
N ASN A 132 8.18 16.33 6.85
CA ASN A 132 9.18 15.29 6.80
C ASN A 132 9.21 14.65 5.40
N GLN A 133 10.10 15.09 4.52
CA GLN A 133 10.70 14.24 3.47
C GLN A 133 11.96 14.91 2.89
N ASN A 134 13.09 14.27 3.16
CA ASN A 134 13.99 13.94 2.07
C ASN A 134 13.21 12.95 1.18
N ASP A 135 13.07 13.24 -0.11
CA ASP A 135 12.52 12.42 -1.21
C ASP A 135 11.05 12.62 -1.69
N PHE A 136 10.99 12.93 -3.00
CA PHE A 136 9.90 13.00 -3.97
C PHE A 136 8.73 14.01 -3.80
N THR A 137 8.74 15.04 -4.67
CA THR A 137 7.70 16.08 -4.85
C THR A 137 6.27 15.54 -5.00
N ALA A 138 6.08 14.35 -5.57
CA ALA A 138 4.74 13.80 -5.76
C ALA A 138 4.09 13.37 -4.44
N THR A 139 4.86 12.80 -3.50
CA THR A 139 4.34 12.44 -2.17
C THR A 139 3.87 13.68 -1.42
N MET A 140 4.63 14.77 -1.49
CA MET A 140 4.25 16.05 -0.90
C MET A 140 3.00 16.65 -1.55
N LEU A 141 2.87 16.57 -2.89
CA LEU A 141 1.69 17.07 -3.61
C LEU A 141 0.43 16.29 -3.24
N THR A 142 0.51 14.97 -3.14
CA THR A 142 -0.59 14.12 -2.69
C THR A 142 -0.99 14.45 -1.25
N ARG A 143 -0.05 14.58 -0.32
CA ARG A 143 -0.36 14.96 1.08
C ARG A 143 -0.96 16.36 1.18
N THR A 144 -0.50 17.31 0.38
CA THR A 144 -1.07 18.67 0.33
C THR A 144 -2.51 18.64 -0.19
N HIS A 145 -2.78 17.83 -1.21
CA HIS A 145 -4.12 17.62 -1.74
C HIS A 145 -5.05 16.99 -0.68
N GLU A 146 -4.60 15.91 -0.02
CA GLU A 146 -5.36 15.25 1.04
C GLU A 146 -5.72 16.18 2.20
N ARG A 147 -4.77 17.03 2.63
CA ARG A 147 -5.03 18.06 3.65
C ARG A 147 -6.11 19.03 3.19
N GLY A 148 -6.03 19.50 1.95
CA GLY A 148 -7.03 20.39 1.36
C GLY A 148 -8.40 19.72 1.31
N CYS A 149 -8.47 18.46 0.87
CA CYS A 149 -9.70 17.68 0.84
C CYS A 149 -10.29 17.53 2.24
N CYS A 150 -9.53 17.10 3.24
CA CYS A 150 -10.00 16.92 4.61
C CYS A 150 -10.69 18.19 5.16
N LEU A 151 -10.07 19.37 4.95
CA LEU A 151 -10.64 20.65 5.39
C LEU A 151 -11.94 21.02 4.67
N THR A 152 -12.11 20.62 3.40
CA THR A 152 -13.34 20.94 2.64
C THR A 152 -14.59 20.21 3.12
N TYR A 153 -14.44 19.10 3.84
CA TYR A 153 -15.57 18.37 4.42
C TYR A 153 -16.06 18.95 5.75
N ASP A 154 -15.32 19.89 6.34
CA ASP A 154 -15.66 20.47 7.65
C ASP A 154 -16.62 21.69 7.57
N TYR A 155 -16.95 22.17 6.36
CA TYR A 155 -17.73 23.40 6.13
C TYR A 155 -19.27 23.25 6.27
N VAL A 156 -19.80 22.07 6.58
CA VAL A 156 -21.26 21.78 6.48
C VAL A 156 -21.95 21.64 7.85
N THR A 157 -21.25 21.77 8.97
CA THR A 157 -21.90 21.67 10.29
C THR A 157 -22.41 23.03 10.75
N ASP A 158 -23.73 23.16 10.94
CA ASP A 158 -24.51 24.35 11.36
C ASP A 158 -24.16 24.96 12.75
N ASP A 159 -22.98 24.67 13.32
CA ASP A 159 -22.58 25.15 14.63
C ASP A 159 -21.56 26.29 14.53
N ASP A 160 -21.97 27.51 14.93
CA ASP A 160 -21.21 28.77 14.99
C ASP A 160 -19.99 28.78 15.94
N ALA A 161 -19.46 27.61 16.32
CA ALA A 161 -18.30 27.48 17.18
C ALA A 161 -17.01 27.42 16.35
N ALA A 162 -16.38 28.58 16.12
CA ALA A 162 -15.09 28.69 15.42
C ALA A 162 -13.98 27.82 16.03
N ASP A 163 -14.05 27.50 17.33
CA ASP A 163 -13.10 26.60 18.02
C ASP A 163 -13.32 25.11 17.71
N LEU A 164 -14.48 24.72 17.17
CA LEU A 164 -14.79 23.34 16.80
C LEU A 164 -14.45 23.02 15.34
N LEU A 165 -14.20 24.03 14.51
CA LEU A 165 -13.75 23.83 13.14
C LEU A 165 -12.35 23.22 13.09
N LEU A 166 -12.13 22.34 12.11
CA LEU A 166 -10.89 21.69 11.82
C LEU A 166 -10.01 22.68 11.04
N GLY A 167 -8.91 23.11 11.64
CA GLY A 167 -7.97 24.02 11.01
C GLY A 167 -6.72 23.32 10.46
N GLU A 168 -5.99 23.99 9.58
CA GLU A 168 -4.66 23.53 9.11
C GLU A 168 -3.70 23.24 10.27
N ARG A 169 -3.79 24.05 11.34
CA ARG A 169 -3.00 23.89 12.57
C ARG A 169 -3.33 22.56 13.27
N ASP A 170 -4.58 22.12 13.24
CA ASP A 170 -4.98 20.86 13.87
C ASP A 170 -4.38 19.67 13.11
N LEU A 171 -4.36 19.72 11.77
CA LEU A 171 -3.69 18.71 10.95
C LEU A 171 -2.18 18.66 11.20
N ASP A 172 -1.54 19.82 11.36
CA ASP A 172 -0.13 19.93 11.75
C ASP A 172 0.14 19.29 13.12
N LEU A 173 -0.76 19.47 14.08
CA LEU A 173 -0.63 18.91 15.42
C LEU A 173 -0.87 17.40 15.42
N ILE A 174 -1.82 16.89 14.63
CA ILE A 174 -2.04 15.45 14.42
C ILE A 174 -0.77 14.83 13.82
N SER A 175 -0.20 15.46 12.79
CA SER A 175 1.04 15.02 12.17
C SER A 175 2.22 15.04 13.13
N MET A 176 2.39 16.13 13.89
CA MET A 176 3.42 16.26 14.90
C MET A 176 3.30 15.17 15.96
N LEU A 177 2.10 14.93 16.50
CA LEU A 177 1.88 13.89 17.50
C LEU A 177 2.17 12.50 16.91
N GLY A 178 1.70 12.20 15.70
CA GLY A 178 2.04 10.96 14.99
C GLY A 178 3.55 10.75 14.88
N GLY A 179 4.30 11.82 14.56
CA GLY A 179 5.76 11.83 14.57
C GLY A 179 6.36 11.50 15.95
N LEU A 180 5.83 12.08 17.03
CA LEU A 180 6.29 11.82 18.41
C LEU A 180 6.10 10.36 18.85
N LEU A 181 5.10 9.66 18.31
CA LEU A 181 4.85 8.24 18.62
C LEU A 181 5.89 7.29 18.01
N ILE A 182 6.56 7.68 16.92
CA ILE A 182 7.44 6.76 16.16
C ILE A 182 8.86 7.28 15.95
N SER A 183 9.11 8.56 16.25
CA SER A 183 10.37 9.22 15.91
C SER A 183 11.18 9.59 17.14
N ARG A 184 12.50 9.48 17.00
CA ARG A 184 13.44 10.06 17.97
C ARG A 184 13.45 11.59 17.78
N PRO A 185 13.29 12.39 18.86
CA PRO A 185 13.30 13.84 18.75
C PRO A 185 14.58 14.36 18.09
N VAL A 186 14.41 15.12 17.01
CA VAL A 186 15.49 15.72 16.23
C VAL A 186 16.25 16.66 17.18
N ASN A 187 17.58 16.49 17.26
CA ASN A 187 18.48 17.25 18.15
C ASN A 187 18.51 16.82 19.63
N SER A 188 17.95 15.68 20.00
CA SER A 188 18.14 15.12 21.35
C SER A 188 19.36 14.19 21.42
N SER A 189 20.13 14.28 22.51
CA SER A 189 21.20 13.32 22.85
C SER A 189 20.66 12.03 23.50
N LEU A 190 19.35 11.80 23.43
CA LEU A 190 18.70 10.66 24.06
C LEU A 190 19.13 9.35 23.40
N SER A 191 19.41 8.31 24.19
CA SER A 191 19.57 6.96 23.64
C SER A 191 18.27 6.48 22.97
N HIS A 192 18.36 5.48 22.08
CA HIS A 192 17.16 4.87 21.48
C HIS A 192 16.19 4.34 22.54
N LYS A 193 16.71 3.75 23.63
CA LYS A 193 15.89 3.30 24.77
C LYS A 193 15.07 4.44 25.37
N ASN A 194 15.70 5.59 25.63
CA ASN A 194 15.02 6.73 26.25
C ASN A 194 14.08 7.43 25.26
N ALA A 195 14.42 7.46 23.97
CA ALA A 195 13.53 7.97 22.93
C ALA A 195 12.26 7.11 22.81
N LEU A 196 12.42 5.78 22.76
CA LEU A 196 11.30 4.85 22.73
C LEU A 196 10.42 4.97 23.98
N GLN A 197 11.03 5.17 25.15
CA GLN A 197 10.27 5.41 26.38
C GLN A 197 9.35 6.64 26.25
N LYS A 198 9.83 7.73 25.63
CA LYS A 198 9.00 8.92 25.36
C LYS A 198 7.89 8.64 24.35
N CYS A 199 8.17 7.89 23.29
CA CYS A 199 7.15 7.43 22.34
C CYS A 199 6.01 6.67 23.06
N ILE A 200 6.38 5.77 23.97
CA ILE A 200 5.44 5.01 24.81
C ILE A 200 4.65 5.93 25.74
N GLU A 201 5.29 6.96 26.32
CA GLU A 201 4.60 7.95 27.16
C GLU A 201 3.54 8.72 26.37
N HIS A 202 3.86 9.20 25.16
CA HIS A 202 2.88 9.84 24.27
C HIS A 202 1.72 8.90 23.92
N ALA A 203 2.00 7.64 23.60
CA ALA A 203 0.96 6.65 23.32
C ALA A 203 0.05 6.41 24.53
N LYS A 204 0.60 6.35 25.75
CA LYS A 204 -0.18 6.20 26.98
C LYS A 204 -1.06 7.42 27.25
N LEU A 205 -0.53 8.64 27.06
CA LEU A 205 -1.28 9.88 27.26
C LEU A 205 -2.43 10.03 26.25
N TRP A 206 -2.19 9.61 25.00
CA TRP A 206 -3.23 9.51 23.97
C TRP A 206 -4.36 8.55 24.36
N LEU A 207 -4.00 7.30 24.70
CA LEU A 207 -4.97 6.27 25.09
C LEU A 207 -5.75 6.62 26.36
N ALA A 208 -5.10 7.32 27.29
CA ALA A 208 -5.74 7.81 28.51
C ALA A 208 -6.66 9.02 28.29
N LYS A 209 -6.74 9.56 27.06
CA LYS A 209 -7.48 10.80 26.73
C LYS A 209 -7.07 11.96 27.65
N SER A 210 -5.76 12.13 27.84
CA SER A 210 -5.23 13.03 28.84
C SER A 210 -5.43 14.51 28.50
N ASP A 211 -5.75 15.33 29.51
CA ASP A 211 -5.75 16.80 29.40
C ASP A 211 -4.34 17.41 29.54
N GLN A 212 -3.30 16.57 29.58
CA GLN A 212 -1.92 17.08 29.53
C GLN A 212 -1.61 17.72 28.18
N LEU A 213 -0.73 18.72 28.20
CA LEU A 213 -0.28 19.39 26.97
C LEU A 213 0.62 18.45 26.16
N VAL A 214 0.42 18.42 24.84
CA VAL A 214 1.23 17.60 23.91
C VAL A 214 2.66 18.12 23.86
N GLU A 215 2.81 19.44 23.77
CA GLU A 215 4.09 20.13 23.88
C GLU A 215 3.98 21.26 24.92
N PRO A 216 4.97 21.47 25.80
CA PRO A 216 4.93 22.52 26.82
C PRO A 216 4.74 23.94 26.28
N ALA A 217 5.10 24.18 25.02
CA ALA A 217 4.96 25.47 24.34
C ALA A 217 3.59 25.65 23.64
N SER A 218 2.80 24.58 23.55
CA SER A 218 1.48 24.56 22.90
C SER A 218 0.36 24.64 23.94
N ASN A 219 -0.76 25.25 23.59
CA ASN A 219 -2.00 25.24 24.39
C ASN A 219 -2.91 24.03 24.08
N VAL A 220 -2.35 22.94 23.54
CA VAL A 220 -3.12 21.81 22.98
C VAL A 220 -2.97 20.58 23.86
N THR A 221 -4.09 19.98 24.23
CA THR A 221 -4.14 18.76 25.03
C THR A 221 -4.28 17.50 24.17
N TYR A 222 -3.91 16.32 24.69
CA TYR A 222 -4.13 15.06 23.98
C TYR A 222 -5.63 14.81 23.76
N SER A 223 -6.46 15.10 24.76
CA SER A 223 -7.93 15.01 24.68
C SER A 223 -8.51 15.86 23.55
N GLY A 224 -8.13 17.14 23.48
CA GLY A 224 -8.62 18.07 22.46
C GLY A 224 -8.17 17.67 21.06
N LEU A 225 -6.92 17.23 20.90
CA LEU A 225 -6.44 16.74 19.61
C LEU A 225 -7.13 15.45 19.17
N ARG A 226 -7.45 14.58 20.13
CA ARG A 226 -8.21 13.35 19.88
C ARG A 226 -9.65 13.62 19.46
N GLU A 227 -10.30 14.66 20.00
CA GLU A 227 -11.61 15.11 19.53
C GLU A 227 -11.56 15.56 18.07
N LYS A 228 -10.54 16.32 17.67
CA LYS A 228 -10.33 16.71 16.27
C LYS A 228 -10.14 15.49 15.35
N LEU A 229 -9.36 14.49 15.77
CA LEU A 229 -9.22 13.26 14.99
C LEU A 229 -10.53 12.46 14.90
N ASN A 230 -11.29 12.35 16.00
CA ASN A 230 -12.60 11.70 15.97
C ASN A 230 -13.58 12.43 15.03
N LYS A 231 -13.49 13.75 14.94
CA LYS A 231 -14.27 14.54 13.99
C LYS A 231 -13.94 14.15 12.55
N ILE A 232 -12.66 14.01 12.20
CA ILE A 232 -12.22 13.54 10.89
C ILE A 232 -12.80 12.15 10.60
N MET A 233 -12.68 11.20 11.54
CA MET A 233 -13.20 9.85 11.37
C MET A 233 -14.73 9.77 11.30
N ALA A 234 -15.43 10.72 11.92
CA ALA A 234 -16.88 10.83 11.86
C ALA A 234 -17.38 11.58 10.62
N SER A 235 -16.50 12.25 9.88
CA SER A 235 -16.84 13.02 8.68
C SER A 235 -16.92 12.13 7.44
N ASP A 236 -17.68 12.58 6.44
CA ASP A 236 -17.77 11.89 5.15
C ASP A 236 -16.42 11.79 4.43
N TYR A 237 -15.43 12.62 4.78
CA TYR A 237 -14.06 12.48 4.27
C TYR A 237 -13.48 11.09 4.53
N PHE A 238 -13.79 10.48 5.69
CA PHE A 238 -13.25 9.17 6.05
C PHE A 238 -13.86 8.02 5.26
N THR A 239 -15.14 8.12 4.90
CA THR A 239 -15.90 7.04 4.27
C THR A 239 -16.12 7.22 2.76
N THR A 240 -15.96 8.45 2.25
CA THR A 240 -16.13 8.73 0.82
C THR A 240 -14.99 8.11 0.03
N THR A 241 -15.32 7.18 -0.86
CA THR A 241 -14.35 6.65 -1.83
C THR A 241 -13.99 7.77 -2.82
N PRO A 242 -12.70 8.13 -2.98
CA PRO A 242 -12.30 9.14 -3.94
C PRO A 242 -12.68 8.68 -5.36
N GLU A 243 -13.55 9.43 -6.04
CA GLU A 243 -13.80 9.19 -7.46
C GLU A 243 -12.58 9.64 -8.26
N MET A 244 -11.76 8.68 -8.70
CA MET A 244 -10.70 8.94 -9.66
C MET A 244 -11.30 9.28 -11.03
N LYS A 245 -11.63 10.56 -11.24
CA LYS A 245 -11.99 11.03 -12.58
C LYS A 245 -10.78 10.89 -13.49
N ALA A 246 -10.95 10.16 -14.59
CA ALA A 246 -9.91 9.98 -15.59
C ALA A 246 -9.41 11.35 -16.09
N PRO A 247 -8.12 11.50 -16.46
CA PRO A 247 -7.50 12.78 -16.80
C PRO A 247 -8.22 13.60 -17.90
N VAL A 248 -9.09 12.95 -18.69
CA VAL A 248 -9.85 13.57 -19.76
C VAL A 248 -10.96 14.49 -19.22
N GLU A 249 -11.54 14.20 -18.05
CA GLU A 249 -12.63 15.02 -17.48
C GLU A 249 -12.13 16.17 -16.61
N VAL A 250 -10.94 16.04 -16.01
CA VAL A 250 -10.32 17.09 -15.18
C VAL A 250 -9.88 18.29 -16.05
N ALA A 251 -9.53 18.05 -17.32
CA ALA A 251 -9.21 19.11 -18.27
C ALA A 251 -10.43 19.99 -18.62
N ALA A 252 -11.66 19.45 -18.56
CA ALA A 252 -12.87 20.21 -18.81
C ALA A 252 -13.31 21.05 -17.58
N ALA A 253 -13.02 20.57 -16.36
CA ALA A 253 -13.37 21.28 -15.12
C ALA A 253 -12.31 22.28 -14.64
N ALA A 254 -11.04 22.12 -15.02
CA ALA A 254 -9.96 23.07 -14.69
C ALA A 254 -10.08 24.44 -15.41
N GLY A 255 -11.06 24.60 -16.32
CA GLY A 255 -11.37 25.88 -16.95
C GLY A 255 -12.12 26.88 -16.06
N SER A 256 -12.44 26.52 -14.80
CA SER A 256 -13.29 27.34 -13.92
C SER A 256 -12.74 27.49 -12.50
N TYR A 257 -11.42 27.45 -12.29
CA TYR A 257 -10.84 28.06 -11.09
C TYR A 257 -10.53 29.51 -11.38
N GLY A 258 -11.40 30.39 -10.84
CA GLY A 258 -11.25 31.83 -10.88
C GLY A 258 -9.87 32.24 -10.38
N SER A 259 -9.22 33.10 -11.16
CA SER A 259 -7.97 33.75 -10.80
C SER A 259 -8.12 34.44 -9.44
N PHE A 260 -7.34 33.99 -8.46
CA PHE A 260 -7.13 34.74 -7.22
C PHE A 260 -6.34 36.01 -7.59
N GLN A 261 -7.04 37.10 -7.87
CA GLN A 261 -6.43 38.42 -8.07
C GLN A 261 -6.24 39.07 -6.70
N VAL A 262 -4.98 39.10 -6.26
CA VAL A 262 -4.52 39.98 -5.17
C VAL A 262 -4.57 41.42 -5.68
N PRO A 263 -5.27 42.36 -5.01
CA PRO A 263 -5.27 43.76 -5.45
C PRO A 263 -3.95 44.42 -5.08
N ALA A 264 -3.06 44.61 -6.07
CA ALA A 264 -1.97 45.55 -5.98
C ALA A 264 -2.28 46.75 -6.89
N HIS A 265 -2.47 47.91 -6.26
CA HIS A 265 -2.52 49.21 -6.90
C HIS A 265 -1.36 49.41 -7.91
N GLY A 266 -1.66 49.85 -9.13
CA GLY A 266 -0.64 50.37 -10.06
C GLY A 266 -1.01 50.23 -11.54
N SER A 267 -1.27 51.38 -12.17
CA SER A 267 -1.63 51.58 -13.59
C SER A 267 -0.60 51.04 -14.62
N VAL A 268 -1.09 50.44 -15.73
CA VAL A 268 -0.79 50.73 -17.16
C VAL A 268 -0.88 49.46 -18.07
N MET A 269 -1.87 49.48 -18.98
CA MET A 269 -2.09 48.86 -20.32
C MET A 269 -1.69 47.40 -20.67
N PRO A 270 -2.49 46.68 -21.50
CA PRO A 270 -2.20 45.32 -21.96
C PRO A 270 -1.40 45.30 -23.28
N VAL A 271 -0.46 44.35 -23.39
CA VAL A 271 0.15 43.93 -24.67
C VAL A 271 -0.13 42.44 -24.86
N GLN A 272 -0.79 42.09 -25.96
CA GLN A 272 -1.00 40.72 -26.41
C GLN A 272 0.34 40.08 -26.81
N VAL A 273 0.69 38.94 -26.21
CA VAL A 273 1.61 37.97 -26.82
C VAL A 273 1.02 36.58 -26.66
N GLU A 274 0.51 36.09 -27.78
CA GLU A 274 -0.05 34.76 -28.00
C GLU A 274 1.10 33.80 -28.37
N GLY A 275 1.15 32.62 -27.74
CA GLY A 275 1.81 31.45 -28.37
C GLY A 275 2.99 30.74 -27.68
N SER A 276 3.30 30.93 -26.38
CA SER A 276 4.44 30.20 -25.75
C SER A 276 4.10 29.35 -24.50
N VAL A 277 2.93 29.55 -23.89
CA VAL A 277 2.57 28.86 -22.62
C VAL A 277 2.14 27.40 -22.83
N VAL A 278 1.59 27.06 -24.00
CA VAL A 278 0.98 25.74 -24.26
C VAL A 278 2.03 24.62 -24.35
N GLN A 279 3.21 24.90 -24.90
CA GLN A 279 4.22 23.86 -25.16
C GLN A 279 5.02 23.46 -23.91
N TYR A 280 5.19 24.38 -22.95
CA TYR A 280 5.81 24.07 -21.64
C TYR A 280 4.87 23.23 -20.76
N GLN A 281 3.57 23.56 -20.76
CA GLN A 281 2.55 22.82 -20.00
C GLN A 281 2.38 21.37 -20.49
N GLN A 282 2.44 21.14 -21.80
CA GLN A 282 2.27 19.80 -22.36
C GLN A 282 3.49 18.90 -22.10
N LYS A 283 4.71 19.45 -22.19
CA LYS A 283 5.93 18.71 -21.88
C LYS A 283 6.05 18.37 -20.39
N VAL A 284 5.63 19.26 -19.50
CA VAL A 284 5.55 18.96 -18.06
C VAL A 284 4.51 17.89 -17.77
N ARG A 285 3.35 17.92 -18.46
CA ARG A 285 2.28 16.92 -18.28
C ARG A 285 2.68 15.52 -18.73
N ASP A 286 3.40 15.40 -19.85
CA ASP A 286 3.91 14.12 -20.34
C ASP A 286 5.00 13.56 -19.42
N VAL A 287 5.88 14.41 -18.89
CA VAL A 287 6.90 14.02 -17.89
C VAL A 287 6.24 13.55 -16.59
N VAL A 288 5.21 14.24 -16.12
CA VAL A 288 4.48 13.88 -14.89
C VAL A 288 3.67 12.59 -15.06
N MET A 289 3.14 12.31 -16.26
CA MET A 289 2.40 11.08 -16.54
C MET A 289 3.32 9.85 -16.64
N LEU A 290 4.51 10.00 -17.23
CA LEU A 290 5.55 8.96 -17.23
C LEU A 290 6.07 8.69 -15.80
N ASP A 291 6.32 9.73 -15.01
CA ASP A 291 6.73 9.61 -13.60
C ASP A 291 5.65 8.94 -12.74
N TRP A 292 4.36 9.18 -12.97
CA TRP A 292 3.28 8.53 -12.22
C TRP A 292 3.23 7.01 -12.45
N VAL A 293 3.40 6.58 -13.70
CA VAL A 293 3.39 5.15 -14.04
C VAL A 293 4.61 4.45 -13.45
N ASP A 294 5.76 5.10 -13.43
CA ASP A 294 6.98 4.54 -12.84
C ASP A 294 7.00 4.62 -11.31
N THR A 295 6.36 5.64 -10.72
CA THR A 295 6.10 5.73 -9.28
C THR A 295 5.16 4.64 -8.80
N LEU A 296 4.08 4.35 -9.55
CA LEU A 296 3.15 3.28 -9.19
C LEU A 296 3.82 1.90 -9.26
N LYS A 297 4.69 1.67 -10.25
CA LYS A 297 5.52 0.45 -10.32
C LYS A 297 6.50 0.38 -9.14
N PHE A 298 7.12 1.49 -8.76
CA PHE A 298 8.08 1.54 -7.66
C PHE A 298 7.43 1.33 -6.28
N VAL A 299 6.23 1.89 -6.06
CA VAL A 299 5.45 1.69 -4.84
C VAL A 299 4.99 0.25 -4.72
N VAL A 300 4.47 -0.36 -5.80
CA VAL A 300 4.11 -1.78 -5.81
C VAL A 300 5.34 -2.65 -5.55
N PHE A 301 6.46 -2.36 -6.20
CA PHE A 301 7.70 -3.13 -6.01
C PHE A 301 8.28 -2.99 -4.58
N SER A 302 8.20 -1.80 -3.99
CA SER A 302 8.66 -1.55 -2.62
C SER A 302 7.74 -2.19 -1.57
N PHE A 303 6.42 -2.23 -1.82
CA PHE A 303 5.48 -2.90 -0.93
C PHE A 303 5.69 -4.43 -0.93
N LEU A 304 5.97 -5.03 -2.09
CA LEU A 304 6.36 -6.44 -2.17
C LEU A 304 7.70 -6.71 -1.47
N ALA A 305 8.72 -5.89 -1.70
CA ALA A 305 10.03 -6.06 -1.06
C ALA A 305 9.99 -5.86 0.47
N CYS A 306 9.10 -5.01 0.97
CA CYS A 306 8.91 -4.80 2.40
C CYS A 306 8.17 -5.99 3.06
N MET A 307 7.22 -6.61 2.35
CA MET A 307 6.60 -7.86 2.84
C MET A 307 7.60 -9.03 2.85
N ASP A 308 8.47 -9.13 1.84
CA ASP A 308 9.52 -10.16 1.82
C ASP A 308 10.51 -9.99 2.99
N CYS A 309 10.85 -8.74 3.37
CA CYS A 309 11.75 -8.45 4.49
C CYS A 309 11.11 -8.69 5.87
N VAL A 310 9.80 -8.47 6.01
CA VAL A 310 9.04 -8.78 7.24
C VAL A 310 8.88 -10.29 7.42
N ILE A 311 8.77 -11.06 6.33
CA ILE A 311 8.75 -12.53 6.39
C ILE A 311 10.14 -13.07 6.81
N GLU A 312 11.24 -12.53 6.26
CA GLU A 312 12.60 -12.98 6.56
C GLU A 312 13.09 -12.61 7.98
N CYS A 313 12.50 -11.59 8.62
CA CYS A 313 12.82 -11.20 10.01
C CYS A 313 12.01 -11.95 11.09
N CYS A 314 10.96 -12.70 10.72
CA CYS A 314 10.16 -13.49 11.67
C CYS A 314 10.65 -14.96 11.79
N GLU A 315 11.66 -15.37 11.03
CA GLU A 315 12.27 -16.73 11.09
C GLU A 315 13.63 -16.81 11.82
N LEU A 316 14.01 -15.78 12.61
CA LEU A 316 15.19 -15.78 13.49
C LEU A 316 14.81 -15.64 14.97
#